data_AF-A0A1C5WE06-F1
#
_entry.id   AF-A0A1C5WE06-F1
#
_cell.length_a   1.000
_cell.length_b   1.000
_cell.length_c   1.000
_cell.angle_alpha   90.00
_cell.angle_beta   90.00
_cell.angle_gamma   90.00
#
_symmetry.space_group_name_H-M   'P 1'
#
loop_
_entity.id
_entity.type
_entity.pdbx_description
1 polymer ?
#
loop_
_entity_poly.entity_id
_entity_poly.type
_entity_poly.pdbx_seq_one_letter_code
_entity_poly.pdbx_strand_id
1 'polypeptide(L)'
;MKCANCGTELKVGCVYCSVCGKEAQIVSENTILEDEYLSRLLDEQKEAEKKKQQKEKEEQELEEKEERNKKFQKKKRKKILMLILLLVCLAAVLGGCFWYRHMNSFDSLYKKAEIKYNTGMYQDAETIMKKALEKENNALEGHLLLGKIYAELKETDQAEAEFQKVLAIDSASLEGYQELLKLYAASDSYEKITALKDGVSDEAILALFEDYLIEVPSVDIAGGTYNDFMELNLSVQNKELEIYYTLDGSDPVSSGEKYADEAIPIRQEGETILKAVSKNQNGDFSEVLEETYQIELAIPDMPVVSPDGGQFTSAKDITISVPDGVSVYYTWDDTEPTVKSQKYQGPLTMPEGNNILSVIAVNDKTGASSEVLKTNFIYYPESDSE
;
A
#
# COMPACT_ATOMS: atom_id res chain seq x y z
N MET A 1 40.20 -146.14 49.45
CA MET A 1 38.81 -145.65 49.24
C MET A 1 37.91 -146.86 49.07
N LYS A 2 36.68 -146.89 49.61
CA LYS A 2 35.75 -148.03 49.41
C LYS A 2 34.85 -147.74 48.21
N CYS A 3 34.54 -148.75 47.41
CA CYS A 3 33.61 -148.59 46.29
C CYS A 3 32.20 -148.28 46.81
N ALA A 4 31.61 -147.17 46.36
CA ALA A 4 30.27 -146.74 46.77
C ALA A 4 29.16 -147.76 46.44
N ASN A 5 29.41 -148.70 45.52
CA ASN A 5 28.42 -149.70 45.11
C ASN A 5 28.54 -151.04 45.84
N CYS A 6 29.76 -151.58 46.01
CA CYS A 6 29.96 -152.93 46.59
C CYS A 6 30.74 -152.93 47.91
N GLY A 7 31.16 -151.78 48.42
CA GLY A 7 31.84 -151.65 49.71
C GLY A 7 33.29 -152.16 49.76
N THR A 8 33.74 -152.90 48.73
CA THR A 8 35.12 -153.40 48.64
C THR A 8 36.12 -152.25 48.57
N GLU A 9 37.25 -152.40 49.24
CA GLU A 9 38.35 -151.43 49.20
C GLU A 9 38.96 -151.36 47.79
N LEU A 10 38.92 -150.17 47.19
CA LEU A 10 39.55 -149.83 45.92
C LEU A 10 41.05 -149.65 46.14
N LYS A 11 41.86 -150.43 45.41
CA LYS A 11 43.31 -150.26 45.33
C LYS A 11 43.65 -148.86 44.78
N VAL A 12 44.61 -148.21 45.43
CA VAL A 12 45.04 -146.84 45.10
C VAL A 12 45.56 -146.80 43.66
N GLY A 13 45.03 -145.88 42.84
CA GLY A 13 45.41 -145.71 41.42
C GLY A 13 44.47 -146.34 40.40
N CYS A 14 43.41 -147.05 40.81
CA CYS A 14 42.41 -147.62 39.90
C CYS A 14 41.17 -146.70 39.78
N VAL A 15 40.78 -146.37 38.53
CA VAL A 15 39.60 -145.53 38.22
C VAL A 15 38.29 -146.35 38.22
N TYR A 16 38.38 -147.69 38.29
CA TYR A 16 37.24 -148.60 38.27
C TYR A 16 37.34 -149.65 39.39
N CYS A 17 36.20 -150.09 39.91
CA CYS A 17 36.14 -151.14 40.93
C CYS A 17 36.40 -152.53 40.35
N SER A 18 37.41 -153.24 40.86
CA SER A 18 37.81 -154.58 40.39
C SER A 18 36.80 -155.70 40.65
N VAL A 19 35.76 -155.45 41.45
CA VAL A 19 34.70 -156.44 41.74
C VAL A 19 33.41 -156.14 40.97
N CYS A 20 32.97 -154.88 40.94
CA CYS A 20 31.69 -154.51 40.33
C CYS A 20 31.80 -153.71 39.02
N GLY A 21 33.02 -153.43 38.54
CA GLY A 21 33.28 -152.80 37.25
C GLY A 21 32.93 -151.31 37.12
N LYS A 22 32.42 -150.67 38.18
CA LYS A 22 31.90 -149.29 38.14
C LYS A 22 32.99 -148.23 38.39
N GLU A 23 32.94 -147.12 37.67
CA GLU A 23 33.91 -146.01 37.77
C GLU A 23 33.82 -145.23 39.09
N ALA A 24 34.96 -144.75 39.58
CA ALA A 24 35.07 -143.95 40.80
C ALA A 24 34.88 -142.46 40.47
N GLN A 25 33.76 -141.87 40.91
CA GLN A 25 33.51 -140.43 40.79
C GLN A 25 34.20 -139.66 41.94
N ILE A 26 35.05 -138.68 41.57
CA ILE A 26 35.69 -137.72 42.48
C ILE A 26 35.05 -136.35 42.19
N VAL A 27 34.40 -135.73 43.18
CA VAL A 27 33.88 -134.36 43.09
C VAL A 27 34.74 -133.47 43.98
N SER A 28 35.31 -132.40 43.42
CA SER A 28 36.12 -131.41 44.14
C SER A 28 35.29 -130.17 44.48
N GLU A 29 35.23 -129.78 45.75
CA GLU A 29 34.58 -128.57 46.24
C GLU A 29 35.52 -127.35 46.21
N ASN A 30 35.09 -126.21 45.63
CA ASN A 30 35.25 -124.85 46.17
C ASN A 30 34.77 -123.74 45.22
N THR A 31 33.99 -122.77 45.74
CA THR A 31 34.20 -121.29 45.76
C THR A 31 32.87 -120.52 45.84
N ILE A 32 32.43 -120.17 47.06
CA ILE A 32 31.22 -119.33 47.33
C ILE A 32 31.60 -117.89 47.72
N LEU A 33 32.90 -117.57 47.87
CA LEU A 33 33.35 -116.28 48.42
C LEU A 33 33.62 -115.15 47.40
N GLU A 34 33.71 -115.44 46.10
CA GLU A 34 34.05 -114.42 45.08
C GLU A 34 32.84 -113.60 44.59
N ASP A 35 31.63 -114.17 44.64
CA ASP A 35 30.42 -113.55 44.09
C ASP A 35 29.88 -112.36 44.92
N GLU A 36 30.09 -112.36 46.25
CA GLU A 36 29.59 -111.29 47.12
C GLU A 36 30.43 -109.99 47.02
N TYR A 37 31.74 -110.12 46.80
CA TYR A 37 32.64 -108.97 46.63
C TYR A 37 32.42 -108.26 45.28
N LEU A 38 32.21 -109.04 44.22
CA LEU A 38 31.92 -108.50 42.89
C LEU A 38 30.59 -107.74 42.85
N SER A 39 29.59 -108.21 43.60
CA SER A 39 28.27 -107.58 43.67
C SER A 39 28.32 -106.17 44.28
N ARG A 40 29.08 -105.96 45.36
CA ARG A 40 29.20 -104.62 45.99
C ARG A 40 29.93 -103.60 45.13
N LEU A 41 31.01 -104.01 44.44
CA LEU A 41 31.73 -103.13 43.51
C LEU A 41 30.85 -102.71 42.32
N LEU A 42 30.02 -103.62 41.81
CA LEU A 42 29.06 -103.31 40.74
C LEU A 42 27.97 -102.33 41.21
N ASP A 43 27.51 -102.44 42.44
CA ASP A 43 26.50 -101.52 42.97
C ASP A 43 27.08 -100.13 43.28
N GLU A 44 28.31 -100.04 43.78
CA GLU A 44 29.03 -98.77 43.92
C GLU A 44 29.27 -98.10 42.55
N GLN A 45 29.65 -98.87 41.53
CA GLN A 45 29.78 -98.36 40.16
C GLN A 45 28.43 -97.87 39.60
N LYS A 46 27.35 -98.63 39.80
CA LYS A 46 26.00 -98.21 39.37
C LYS A 46 25.51 -96.96 40.09
N GLU A 47 25.79 -96.80 41.39
CA GLU A 47 25.42 -95.59 42.12
C GLU A 47 26.23 -94.36 41.65
N ALA A 48 27.53 -94.53 41.40
CA ALA A 48 28.38 -93.49 40.83
C ALA A 48 27.91 -93.08 39.42
N GLU A 49 27.55 -94.05 38.58
CA GLU A 49 26.99 -93.80 37.24
C GLU A 49 25.63 -93.09 37.31
N LYS A 50 24.74 -93.49 38.23
CA LYS A 50 23.46 -92.81 38.44
C LYS A 50 23.63 -91.35 38.87
N LYS A 51 24.54 -91.09 39.81
CA LYS A 51 24.86 -89.71 40.26
C LYS A 51 25.45 -88.88 39.13
N LYS A 52 26.31 -89.47 38.30
CA LYS A 52 26.89 -88.81 37.12
C LYS A 52 25.80 -88.48 36.09
N GLN A 53 24.93 -89.43 35.76
CA GLN A 53 23.80 -89.21 34.85
C GLN A 53 22.81 -88.15 35.36
N GLN A 54 22.56 -88.12 36.67
CA GLN A 54 21.69 -87.12 37.26
C GLN A 54 22.32 -85.71 37.20
N LYS A 55 23.62 -85.60 37.48
CA LYS A 55 24.35 -84.34 37.37
C LYS A 55 24.42 -83.84 35.92
N GLU A 56 24.65 -84.74 34.96
CA GLU A 56 24.62 -84.42 33.53
C GLU A 56 23.22 -83.97 33.07
N LYS A 57 22.13 -84.57 33.58
CA LYS A 57 20.76 -84.12 33.31
C LYS A 57 20.47 -82.75 33.91
N GLU A 58 20.89 -82.51 35.15
CA GLU A 58 20.73 -81.21 35.81
C GLU A 58 21.52 -80.11 35.09
N GLU A 59 22.75 -80.41 34.65
CA GLU A 59 23.57 -79.50 33.83
C GLU A 59 22.90 -79.23 32.46
N GLN A 60 22.40 -80.26 31.78
CA GLN A 60 21.64 -80.11 30.52
C GLN A 60 20.37 -79.28 30.70
N GLU A 61 19.59 -79.52 31.77
CA GLU A 61 18.41 -78.70 32.07
C GLU A 61 18.76 -77.25 32.38
N LEU A 62 19.89 -77.01 33.05
CA LEU A 62 20.39 -75.66 33.35
C LEU A 62 20.80 -74.95 32.04
N GLU A 63 21.56 -75.64 31.18
CA GLU A 63 21.97 -75.15 29.86
C GLU A 63 20.75 -74.85 28.97
N GLU A 64 19.75 -75.73 28.93
CA GLU A 64 18.51 -75.49 28.18
C GLU A 64 17.72 -74.30 28.74
N LYS A 65 17.64 -74.14 30.06
CA LYS A 65 16.99 -72.98 30.70
C LYS A 65 17.72 -71.69 30.39
N GLU A 66 19.05 -71.70 30.42
CA GLU A 66 19.89 -70.56 30.05
C GLU A 66 19.73 -70.20 28.57
N GLU A 67 19.76 -71.18 27.66
CA GLU A 67 19.52 -70.96 26.23
C GLU A 67 18.14 -70.36 25.98
N ARG A 68 17.10 -70.89 26.65
CA ARG A 68 15.71 -70.41 26.53
C ARG A 68 15.60 -68.96 27.01
N ASN A 69 16.25 -68.61 28.12
CA ASN A 69 16.31 -67.25 28.64
C ASN A 69 17.11 -66.32 27.70
N LYS A 70 18.27 -66.75 27.17
CA LYS A 70 19.05 -66.01 26.16
C LYS A 70 18.20 -65.76 24.89
N LYS A 71 17.46 -66.76 24.41
CA LYS A 71 16.52 -66.66 23.27
C LYS A 71 15.35 -65.71 23.57
N PHE A 72 14.78 -65.75 24.78
CA PHE A 72 13.72 -64.85 25.23
C PHE A 72 14.20 -63.40 25.37
N GLN A 73 15.35 -63.18 26.01
CA GLN A 73 15.97 -61.85 26.13
C GLN A 73 16.35 -61.28 24.76
N LYS A 74 16.84 -62.11 23.81
CA LYS A 74 17.10 -61.68 22.43
C LYS A 74 15.82 -61.29 21.69
N LYS A 75 14.72 -62.05 21.86
CA LYS A 75 13.39 -61.70 21.33
C LYS A 75 12.83 -60.42 21.98
N LYS A 76 12.96 -60.25 23.30
CA LYS A 76 12.54 -59.06 24.04
C LYS A 76 13.34 -57.83 23.63
N ARG A 77 14.67 -57.93 23.53
CA ARG A 77 15.56 -56.87 23.00
C ARG A 77 15.19 -56.50 21.56
N LYS A 78 14.93 -57.48 20.68
CA LYS A 78 14.45 -57.22 19.31
C LYS A 78 13.09 -56.49 19.29
N LYS A 79 12.12 -56.88 20.13
CA LYS A 79 10.83 -56.19 20.25
C LYS A 79 10.97 -54.77 20.78
N ILE A 80 11.81 -54.56 21.80
CA ILE A 80 12.12 -53.23 22.34
C ILE A 80 12.81 -52.36 21.28
N LEU A 81 13.81 -52.90 20.57
CA LEU A 81 14.46 -52.22 19.45
C LEU A 81 13.47 -51.85 18.33
N MET A 82 12.53 -52.73 17.98
CA MET A 82 11.49 -52.41 16.99
C MET A 82 10.53 -51.32 17.49
N LEU A 83 10.14 -51.32 18.76
CA LEU A 83 9.30 -50.27 19.35
C LEU A 83 10.03 -48.93 19.40
N ILE A 84 11.31 -48.91 19.79
CA ILE A 84 12.13 -47.70 19.79
C ILE A 84 12.26 -47.16 18.36
N LEU A 85 12.53 -48.02 17.38
CA LEU A 85 12.64 -47.62 15.98
C LEU A 85 11.32 -47.04 15.45
N LEU A 86 10.18 -47.64 15.81
CA LEU A 86 8.86 -47.13 15.45
C LEU A 86 8.59 -45.75 16.09
N LEU A 87 8.94 -45.56 17.36
CA LEU A 87 8.81 -44.26 18.05
C LEU A 87 9.73 -43.18 17.43
N VAL A 88 10.96 -43.54 17.05
CA VAL A 88 11.88 -42.61 16.37
C VAL A 88 11.35 -42.24 14.99
N CYS A 89 10.82 -43.20 14.22
CA CYS A 89 10.15 -42.90 12.95
C CYS A 89 8.94 -41.98 13.14
N LEU A 90 8.13 -42.22 14.18
CA LEU A 90 6.94 -41.42 14.47
C LEU A 90 7.32 -39.99 14.91
N ALA A 91 8.37 -39.85 15.73
CA ALA A 91 8.93 -38.55 16.10
C ALA A 91 9.54 -37.80 14.89
N ALA A 92 10.20 -38.50 13.97
CA ALA A 92 10.73 -37.92 12.74
C ALA A 92 9.61 -37.45 11.80
N VAL A 93 8.52 -38.20 11.69
CA VAL A 93 7.33 -37.80 10.92
C VAL A 93 6.65 -36.58 11.55
N LEU A 94 6.42 -36.59 12.88
CA LEU A 94 5.83 -35.46 13.58
C LEU A 94 6.72 -34.21 13.52
N GLY A 95 8.03 -34.36 13.68
CA GLY A 95 9.01 -33.29 13.52
C GLY A 95 9.04 -32.76 12.09
N GLY A 96 9.00 -33.64 11.09
CA GLY A 96 8.90 -33.27 9.68
C GLY A 96 7.60 -32.54 9.33
N CYS A 97 6.46 -32.99 9.85
CA CYS A 97 5.18 -32.30 9.70
C CYS A 97 5.17 -30.93 10.38
N PHE A 98 5.73 -30.82 11.58
CA PHE A 98 5.84 -29.54 12.29
C PHE A 98 6.76 -28.57 11.55
N TRP A 99 7.92 -29.04 11.10
CA TRP A 99 8.88 -28.25 10.32
C TRP A 99 8.28 -27.80 8.97
N TYR A 100 7.59 -28.70 8.26
CA TYR A 100 6.87 -28.37 7.03
C TYR A 100 5.77 -27.32 7.26
N ARG A 101 4.99 -27.47 8.33
CA ARG A 101 3.94 -26.50 8.69
C ARG A 101 4.50 -25.13 9.05
N HIS A 102 5.64 -25.10 9.75
CA HIS A 102 6.31 -23.86 10.14
C HIS A 102 6.97 -23.15 8.95
N MET A 103 7.65 -23.88 8.06
CA MET A 103 8.23 -23.30 6.85
C MET A 103 7.18 -22.77 5.86
N ASN A 104 5.97 -23.31 5.91
CA ASN A 104 4.84 -22.93 5.07
C ASN A 104 3.82 -22.04 5.81
N SER A 105 4.23 -21.40 6.91
CA SER A 105 3.43 -20.38 7.59
C SER A 105 3.45 -19.06 6.82
N PHE A 106 2.49 -18.18 7.09
CA PHE A 106 2.44 -16.85 6.52
C PHE A 106 3.75 -16.09 6.76
N ASP A 107 4.21 -15.98 8.01
CA ASP A 107 5.43 -15.24 8.37
C ASP A 107 6.67 -15.69 7.58
N SER A 108 6.82 -17.01 7.41
CA SER A 108 7.98 -17.58 6.72
C SER A 108 7.92 -17.27 5.21
N LEU A 109 6.73 -17.36 4.61
CA LEU A 109 6.53 -17.05 3.21
C LEU A 109 6.63 -15.53 2.95
N TYR A 110 6.08 -14.70 3.84
CA TYR A 110 6.17 -13.24 3.78
C TYR A 110 7.63 -12.78 3.75
N LYS A 111 8.45 -13.21 4.72
CA LYS A 111 9.89 -12.88 4.75
C LYS A 111 10.62 -13.31 3.49
N LYS A 112 10.24 -14.47 2.94
CA LYS A 112 10.83 -14.97 1.68
C LYS A 112 10.42 -14.10 0.49
N ALA A 113 9.16 -13.68 0.42
CA ALA A 113 8.67 -12.76 -0.61
C ALA A 113 9.34 -11.38 -0.50
N GLU A 114 9.48 -10.85 0.71
CA GLU A 114 10.17 -9.59 1.00
C GLU A 114 11.63 -9.61 0.56
N ILE A 115 12.37 -10.69 0.86
CA ILE A 115 13.74 -10.85 0.36
C ILE A 115 13.75 -10.83 -1.17
N LYS A 116 12.82 -11.54 -1.81
CA LYS A 116 12.74 -11.59 -3.28
C LYS A 116 12.42 -10.23 -3.90
N TYR A 117 11.47 -9.50 -3.32
CA TYR A 117 11.14 -8.13 -3.67
C TYR A 117 12.36 -7.21 -3.57
N ASN A 118 13.06 -7.23 -2.43
CA ASN A 118 14.27 -6.41 -2.22
C ASN A 118 15.44 -6.77 -3.16
N THR A 119 15.43 -7.98 -3.74
CA THR A 119 16.41 -8.41 -4.77
C THR A 119 15.96 -8.11 -6.20
N GLY A 120 14.82 -7.44 -6.41
CA GLY A 120 14.25 -7.12 -7.73
C GLY A 120 13.63 -8.32 -8.45
N MET A 121 13.44 -9.44 -7.76
CA MET A 121 12.85 -10.67 -8.32
C MET A 121 11.33 -10.65 -8.13
N TYR A 122 10.66 -9.70 -8.78
CA TYR A 122 9.25 -9.39 -8.50
C TYR A 122 8.27 -10.51 -8.85
N GLN A 123 8.47 -11.24 -9.96
CA GLN A 123 7.60 -12.37 -10.33
C GLN A 123 7.70 -13.54 -9.31
N ASP A 124 8.91 -13.80 -8.80
CA ASP A 124 9.12 -14.79 -7.74
C ASP A 124 8.44 -14.33 -6.44
N ALA A 125 8.59 -13.04 -6.10
CA ALA A 125 7.99 -12.44 -4.92
C ALA A 125 6.46 -12.54 -4.97
N GLU A 126 5.85 -12.20 -6.12
CA GLU A 126 4.41 -12.32 -6.36
C GLU A 126 3.91 -13.75 -6.09
N THR A 127 4.58 -14.74 -6.69
CA THR A 127 4.20 -16.15 -6.55
C THR A 127 4.26 -16.63 -5.10
N ILE A 128 5.28 -16.18 -4.35
CA ILE A 128 5.44 -16.55 -2.94
C ILE A 128 4.42 -15.82 -2.07
N MET A 129 4.15 -14.54 -2.36
CA MET A 129 3.23 -13.71 -1.59
C MET A 129 1.78 -14.16 -1.77
N LYS A 130 1.36 -14.53 -2.99
CA LYS A 130 0.07 -15.18 -3.24
C LYS A 130 -0.12 -16.44 -2.39
N LYS A 131 0.90 -17.30 -2.31
CA LYS A 131 0.87 -18.50 -1.45
C LYS A 131 0.82 -18.18 0.04
N ALA A 132 1.41 -17.06 0.47
CA ALA A 132 1.30 -16.61 1.85
C ALA A 132 -0.13 -16.16 2.16
N LEU A 133 -0.76 -15.37 1.29
CA LEU A 133 -2.14 -14.91 1.44
C LEU A 133 -3.18 -16.05 1.35
N GLU A 134 -2.86 -17.16 0.69
CA GLU A 134 -3.67 -18.40 0.79
C GLU A 134 -3.70 -18.98 2.22
N LYS A 135 -2.71 -18.66 3.07
CA LYS A 135 -2.69 -19.07 4.49
C LYS A 135 -3.42 -18.07 5.37
N GLU A 136 -3.18 -16.79 5.13
CA GLU A 136 -3.76 -15.69 5.90
C GLU A 136 -4.25 -14.61 4.93
N ASN A 137 -5.54 -14.68 4.59
CA ASN A 137 -6.13 -13.84 3.54
C ASN A 137 -6.46 -12.41 4.00
N ASN A 138 -6.33 -12.08 5.29
CA ASN A 138 -6.62 -10.75 5.83
C ASN A 138 -5.38 -10.12 6.47
N ALA A 139 -4.18 -10.51 6.01
CA ALA A 139 -2.93 -9.96 6.51
C ALA A 139 -2.63 -8.63 5.80
N LEU A 140 -2.71 -7.52 6.55
CA LEU A 140 -2.54 -6.16 6.04
C LEU A 140 -1.19 -5.98 5.35
N GLU A 141 -0.11 -6.37 6.01
CA GLU A 141 1.26 -6.28 5.51
C GLU A 141 1.44 -7.12 4.24
N GLY A 142 0.74 -8.24 4.16
CA GLY A 142 0.75 -9.12 3.01
C GLY A 142 0.14 -8.49 1.76
N HIS A 143 -1.01 -7.83 1.91
CA HIS A 143 -1.63 -7.08 0.81
C HIS A 143 -0.82 -5.85 0.42
N LEU A 144 -0.25 -5.13 1.40
CA LEU A 144 0.63 -3.99 1.14
C LEU A 144 1.86 -4.39 0.30
N LEU A 145 2.53 -5.48 0.69
CA LEU A 145 3.69 -5.97 -0.06
C LEU A 145 3.31 -6.49 -1.46
N LEU A 146 2.19 -7.20 -1.59
CA LEU A 146 1.72 -7.67 -2.91
C LEU A 146 1.35 -6.50 -3.83
N GLY A 147 0.70 -5.46 -3.31
CA GLY A 147 0.42 -4.23 -4.05
C GLY A 147 1.70 -3.54 -4.55
N LYS A 148 2.72 -3.43 -3.68
CA LYS A 148 4.05 -2.90 -4.06
C LYS A 148 4.72 -3.75 -5.14
N ILE A 149 4.66 -5.08 -5.02
CA ILE A 149 5.16 -6.01 -6.05
C ILE A 149 4.44 -5.76 -7.39
N TYR A 150 3.12 -5.57 -7.39
CA TYR A 150 2.37 -5.28 -8.60
C TYR A 150 2.70 -3.91 -9.21
N ALA A 151 2.92 -2.89 -8.38
CA ALA A 151 3.38 -1.57 -8.84
C ALA A 151 4.72 -1.66 -9.56
N GLU A 152 5.68 -2.43 -9.02
CA GLU A 152 6.99 -2.68 -9.65
C GLU A 152 6.88 -3.48 -10.96
N LEU A 153 5.91 -4.40 -11.04
CA LEU A 153 5.57 -5.14 -12.26
C LEU A 153 4.79 -4.30 -13.29
N LYS A 154 4.40 -3.07 -12.94
CA LYS A 154 3.51 -2.18 -13.73
C LYS A 154 2.12 -2.75 -13.97
N GLU A 155 1.66 -3.65 -13.11
CA GLU A 155 0.29 -4.18 -13.11
C GLU A 155 -0.60 -3.26 -12.25
N THR A 156 -0.94 -2.09 -12.78
CA THR A 156 -1.60 -1.00 -12.05
C THR A 156 -2.93 -1.41 -11.43
N ASP A 157 -3.78 -2.12 -12.17
CA ASP A 157 -5.12 -2.52 -11.72
C ASP A 157 -5.04 -3.51 -10.55
N GLN A 158 -4.06 -4.42 -10.59
CA GLN A 158 -3.83 -5.39 -9.51
C GLN A 158 -3.22 -4.71 -8.28
N ALA A 159 -2.29 -3.77 -8.47
CA ALA A 159 -1.72 -2.99 -7.38
C ALA A 159 -2.81 -2.20 -6.64
N GLU A 160 -3.65 -1.49 -7.38
CA GLU A 160 -4.78 -0.73 -6.84
C GLU A 160 -5.73 -1.63 -6.04
N ALA A 161 -6.10 -2.79 -6.59
CA ALA A 161 -6.99 -3.73 -5.92
C ALA A 161 -6.41 -4.26 -4.59
N GLU A 162 -5.11 -4.51 -4.51
CA GLU A 162 -4.46 -4.95 -3.26
C GLU A 162 -4.35 -3.82 -2.23
N PHE A 163 -4.03 -2.58 -2.65
CA PHE A 163 -4.02 -1.45 -1.72
C PHE A 163 -5.43 -1.07 -1.24
N GLN A 164 -6.47 -1.23 -2.06
CA GLN A 164 -7.85 -1.07 -1.61
C GLN A 164 -8.23 -2.13 -0.56
N LYS A 165 -7.70 -3.36 -0.63
CA LYS A 165 -7.87 -4.35 0.44
C LYS A 165 -7.19 -3.93 1.74
N VAL A 166 -6.03 -3.27 1.67
CA VAL A 166 -5.38 -2.68 2.86
C VAL A 166 -6.34 -1.70 3.54
N LEU A 167 -6.94 -0.79 2.77
CA LEU A 167 -7.93 0.17 3.31
C LEU A 167 -9.25 -0.49 3.76
N ALA A 168 -9.62 -1.64 3.19
CA ALA A 168 -10.76 -2.42 3.66
C ALA A 168 -10.51 -3.14 4.99
N ILE A 169 -9.26 -3.50 5.29
CA ILE A 169 -8.84 -4.11 6.55
C ILE A 169 -8.62 -3.03 7.61
N ASP A 170 -7.92 -1.96 7.25
CA ASP A 170 -7.64 -0.80 8.08
C ASP A 170 -7.90 0.48 7.28
N SER A 171 -9.08 1.06 7.50
CA SER A 171 -9.50 2.29 6.83
C SER A 171 -8.69 3.53 7.21
N ALA A 172 -7.87 3.46 8.26
CA ALA A 172 -6.99 4.54 8.69
C ALA A 172 -5.51 4.27 8.37
N SER A 173 -5.22 3.29 7.49
CA SER A 173 -3.85 2.94 7.11
C SER A 173 -3.18 4.05 6.30
N LEU A 174 -2.32 4.85 6.95
CA LEU A 174 -1.52 5.91 6.33
C LEU A 174 -0.72 5.37 5.12
N GLU A 175 -0.10 4.21 5.29
CA GLU A 175 0.73 3.57 4.26
C GLU A 175 -0.12 3.13 3.05
N GLY A 176 -1.34 2.63 3.27
CA GLY A 176 -2.26 2.29 2.18
C GLY A 176 -2.61 3.50 1.33
N TYR A 177 -2.92 4.63 1.96
CA TYR A 177 -3.17 5.90 1.25
C TYR A 177 -1.93 6.41 0.51
N GLN A 178 -0.76 6.38 1.16
CA GLN A 178 0.50 6.82 0.53
C GLN A 178 0.81 6.03 -0.74
N GLU A 179 0.65 4.71 -0.74
CA GLU A 179 0.95 3.88 -1.90
C GLU A 179 -0.09 4.06 -3.03
N LEU A 180 -1.37 4.25 -2.70
CA LEU A 180 -2.39 4.60 -3.70
C LEU A 180 -2.14 5.98 -4.33
N LEU A 181 -1.79 6.98 -3.52
CA LEU A 181 -1.46 8.31 -4.01
C LEU A 181 -0.27 8.29 -4.97
N LYS A 182 0.81 7.58 -4.60
CA LYS A 182 1.95 7.38 -5.51
C LYS A 182 1.55 6.68 -6.80
N LEU A 183 0.73 5.63 -6.71
CA LEU A 183 0.27 4.86 -7.86
C LEU A 183 -0.56 5.74 -8.81
N TYR A 184 -1.51 6.52 -8.27
CA TYR A 184 -2.36 7.40 -9.06
C TYR A 184 -1.60 8.57 -9.64
N ALA A 185 -0.69 9.19 -8.89
CA ALA A 185 0.17 10.27 -9.37
C ALA A 185 1.09 9.79 -10.51
N ALA A 186 1.68 8.60 -10.40
CA ALA A 186 2.51 8.02 -11.47
C ALA A 186 1.72 7.70 -12.75
N SER A 187 0.39 7.62 -12.66
CA SER A 187 -0.53 7.39 -13.77
C SER A 187 -1.30 8.64 -14.21
N ASP A 188 -0.93 9.83 -13.70
CA ASP A 188 -1.62 11.11 -13.94
C ASP A 188 -3.14 11.07 -13.70
N SER A 189 -3.60 10.18 -12.80
CA SER A 189 -5.02 9.93 -12.54
C SER A 189 -5.55 10.78 -11.39
N TYR A 190 -5.56 12.11 -11.56
CA TYR A 190 -6.00 13.09 -10.55
C TYR A 190 -7.45 12.91 -10.09
N GLU A 191 -8.34 12.42 -10.97
CA GLU A 191 -9.72 12.08 -10.61
C GLU A 191 -9.78 11.00 -9.52
N LYS A 192 -8.90 9.99 -9.58
CA LYS A 192 -8.83 8.93 -8.56
C LYS A 192 -8.27 9.45 -7.24
N ILE A 193 -7.32 10.39 -7.29
CA ILE A 193 -6.79 11.05 -6.08
C ILE A 193 -7.91 11.84 -5.38
N THR A 194 -8.69 12.59 -6.14
CA THR A 194 -9.85 13.33 -5.62
C THR A 194 -10.89 12.39 -5.02
N ALA A 195 -11.25 11.32 -5.74
CA ALA A 195 -12.18 10.31 -5.25
C ALA A 195 -11.66 9.55 -4.01
N LEU A 196 -10.34 9.35 -3.89
CA LEU A 196 -9.73 8.73 -2.70
C LEU A 196 -9.78 9.64 -1.47
N LYS A 197 -9.74 10.97 -1.68
CA LYS A 197 -9.90 11.96 -0.61
C LYS A 197 -11.34 12.03 -0.12
N ASP A 198 -12.32 11.76 -0.98
CA ASP A 198 -13.74 11.80 -0.63
C ASP A 198 -14.07 10.84 0.53
N GLY A 199 -14.68 11.39 1.58
CA GLY A 199 -15.05 10.62 2.77
C GLY A 199 -13.93 10.40 3.79
N VAL A 200 -12.72 10.91 3.54
CA VAL A 200 -11.63 10.95 4.53
C VAL A 200 -11.83 12.15 5.46
N SER A 201 -11.90 11.88 6.77
CA SER A 201 -12.00 12.93 7.80
C SER A 201 -10.77 13.04 8.70
N ASP A 202 -9.82 12.09 8.57
CA ASP A 202 -8.61 12.07 9.39
C ASP A 202 -7.60 13.11 8.87
N GLU A 203 -7.18 14.03 9.75
CA GLU A 203 -6.27 15.13 9.41
C GLU A 203 -4.90 14.64 8.91
N ALA A 204 -4.37 13.56 9.47
CA ALA A 204 -3.07 13.03 9.07
C ALA A 204 -3.12 12.41 7.66
N ILE A 205 -4.26 11.80 7.31
CA ILE A 205 -4.48 11.25 5.97
C ILE A 205 -4.77 12.38 4.98
N LEU A 206 -5.56 13.39 5.35
CA LEU A 206 -5.83 14.57 4.51
C LEU A 206 -4.56 15.32 4.12
N ALA A 207 -3.60 15.44 5.04
CA ALA A 207 -2.29 16.06 4.79
C ALA A 207 -1.51 15.37 3.67
N LEU A 208 -1.70 14.05 3.45
CA LEU A 208 -1.03 13.33 2.36
C LEU A 208 -1.48 13.81 0.97
N PHE A 209 -2.67 14.38 0.85
CA PHE A 209 -3.21 14.84 -0.44
C PHE A 209 -2.72 16.23 -0.82
N GLU A 210 -2.19 17.02 0.10
CA GLU A 210 -1.77 18.41 -0.14
C GLU A 210 -0.66 18.51 -1.20
N ASP A 211 0.21 17.50 -1.26
CA ASP A 211 1.26 17.40 -2.27
C ASP A 211 0.71 17.09 -3.68
N TYR A 212 -0.50 16.53 -3.79
CA TYR A 212 -1.08 16.04 -5.05
C TYR A 212 -2.27 16.87 -5.53
N LEU A 213 -3.01 17.50 -4.63
CA LEU A 213 -4.20 18.31 -4.90
C LEU A 213 -3.93 19.75 -4.49
N ILE A 214 -3.32 20.51 -5.39
CA ILE A 214 -3.01 21.90 -5.16
C ILE A 214 -4.30 22.73 -5.33
N GLU A 215 -4.60 23.53 -4.31
CA GLU A 215 -5.77 24.40 -4.29
C GLU A 215 -5.72 25.43 -5.42
N VAL A 216 -6.76 25.44 -6.26
CA VAL A 216 -6.92 26.45 -7.32
C VAL A 216 -7.15 27.82 -6.67
N PRO A 217 -6.47 28.88 -7.13
CA PRO A 217 -6.71 30.22 -6.58
C PRO A 217 -8.14 30.67 -6.91
N SER A 218 -8.67 31.59 -6.10
CA SER A 218 -9.95 32.24 -6.31
C SER A 218 -9.76 33.71 -6.61
N VAL A 219 -10.67 34.29 -7.38
CA VAL A 219 -10.75 35.74 -7.63
C VAL A 219 -12.01 36.31 -6.97
N ASP A 220 -11.91 37.54 -6.46
CA ASP A 220 -12.98 38.22 -5.74
C ASP A 220 -14.14 38.68 -6.65
N ILE A 221 -13.83 39.06 -7.88
CA ILE A 221 -14.80 39.50 -8.90
C ILE A 221 -14.89 38.42 -9.98
N ALA A 222 -16.09 37.93 -10.26
CA ALA A 222 -16.30 36.94 -11.32
C ALA A 222 -16.18 37.58 -12.72
N GLY A 223 -15.83 36.79 -13.74
CA GLY A 223 -15.80 37.24 -15.13
C GLY A 223 -17.14 37.76 -15.62
N GLY A 224 -17.09 38.69 -16.57
CA GLY A 224 -18.28 39.34 -17.13
C GLY A 224 -18.00 40.65 -17.86
N THR A 225 -19.08 41.36 -18.19
CA THR A 225 -19.03 42.68 -18.85
C THR A 225 -19.17 43.79 -17.83
N TYR A 226 -18.29 44.79 -17.91
CA TYR A 226 -18.19 45.90 -16.98
C TYR A 226 -18.03 47.22 -17.72
N ASN A 227 -18.55 48.30 -17.12
CA ASN A 227 -18.58 49.64 -17.72
C ASN A 227 -17.66 50.66 -17.01
N ASP A 228 -16.84 50.19 -16.08
CA ASP A 228 -15.84 50.96 -15.34
C ASP A 228 -14.58 50.10 -15.21
N PHE A 229 -13.45 50.74 -14.91
CA PHE A 229 -12.22 50.02 -14.58
C PHE A 229 -12.35 49.32 -13.23
N MET A 230 -11.59 48.24 -13.04
CA MET A 230 -11.66 47.43 -11.82
C MET A 230 -10.28 47.00 -11.35
N GLU A 231 -10.24 46.48 -10.13
CA GLU A 231 -9.05 45.86 -9.55
C GLU A 231 -9.45 44.49 -9.00
N LEU A 232 -8.70 43.46 -9.38
CA LEU A 232 -8.97 42.07 -9.01
C LEU A 232 -8.06 41.64 -7.86
N ASN A 233 -8.59 40.88 -6.91
CA ASN A 233 -7.81 40.28 -5.83
C ASN A 233 -7.85 38.76 -5.95
N LEU A 234 -6.67 38.14 -5.97
CA LEU A 234 -6.53 36.70 -5.96
C LEU A 234 -6.32 36.22 -4.51
N SER A 235 -6.85 35.04 -4.19
CA SER A 235 -6.64 34.45 -2.88
C SER A 235 -6.68 32.93 -2.91
N VAL A 236 -5.95 32.30 -1.99
CA VAL A 236 -5.88 30.84 -1.80
C VAL A 236 -5.86 30.58 -0.28
N GLN A 237 -6.54 29.53 0.20
CA GLN A 237 -6.63 29.30 1.65
C GLN A 237 -5.28 28.87 2.23
N ASN A 238 -4.56 27.99 1.52
CA ASN A 238 -3.22 27.59 1.93
C ASN A 238 -2.18 28.69 1.63
N LYS A 239 -1.71 29.36 2.68
CA LYS A 239 -0.72 30.45 2.61
C LYS A 239 0.68 30.01 2.18
N GLU A 240 0.96 28.71 2.12
CA GLU A 240 2.23 28.20 1.61
C GLU A 240 2.25 28.11 0.07
N LEU A 241 1.09 28.26 -0.57
CA LEU A 241 0.96 28.30 -2.02
C LEU A 241 1.26 29.69 -2.56
N GLU A 242 2.01 29.73 -3.65
CA GLU A 242 2.29 30.97 -4.38
C GLU A 242 1.38 31.06 -5.61
N ILE A 243 0.71 32.18 -5.82
CA ILE A 243 -0.18 32.36 -6.98
C ILE A 243 0.61 33.00 -8.12
N TYR A 244 0.46 32.46 -9.33
CA TYR A 244 0.98 33.00 -10.59
C TYR A 244 -0.17 33.28 -11.54
N TYR A 245 -0.13 34.39 -12.26
CA TYR A 245 -1.23 34.79 -13.14
C TYR A 245 -0.78 35.49 -14.44
N THR A 246 -1.68 35.53 -15.41
CA THR A 246 -1.56 36.25 -16.68
C THR A 246 -2.87 36.98 -16.98
N LEU A 247 -2.83 38.06 -17.77
CA LEU A 247 -4.01 38.86 -18.15
C LEU A 247 -4.29 38.82 -19.66
N ASP A 248 -3.40 38.21 -20.43
CA ASP A 248 -3.47 38.09 -21.89
C ASP A 248 -3.96 36.70 -22.34
N GLY A 249 -4.35 35.84 -21.40
CA GLY A 249 -4.76 34.46 -21.65
C GLY A 249 -3.62 33.47 -21.91
N SER A 250 -2.35 33.90 -21.82
CA SER A 250 -1.19 33.01 -21.89
C SER A 250 -1.11 32.07 -20.69
N ASP A 251 -0.36 30.97 -20.81
CA ASP A 251 -0.25 29.95 -19.77
C ASP A 251 0.54 30.47 -18.56
N PRO A 252 -0.09 30.61 -17.37
CA PRO A 252 0.54 31.17 -16.19
C PRO A 252 1.67 30.29 -15.63
N VAL A 253 1.74 29.00 -15.99
CA VAL A 253 2.86 28.12 -15.60
C VAL A 253 4.17 28.57 -16.26
N SER A 254 4.10 29.06 -17.50
CA SER A 254 5.28 29.38 -18.32
C SER A 254 5.63 30.87 -18.35
N SER A 255 4.61 31.73 -18.29
CA SER A 255 4.73 33.18 -18.44
C SER A 255 4.07 33.98 -17.32
N GLY A 256 3.56 33.31 -16.28
CA GLY A 256 2.84 33.96 -15.19
C GLY A 256 3.73 34.87 -14.35
N GLU A 257 3.16 36.00 -13.95
CA GLU A 257 3.72 36.87 -12.94
C GLU A 257 3.28 36.41 -11.55
N LYS A 258 4.17 36.48 -10.56
CA LYS A 258 3.85 36.12 -9.18
C LYS A 258 2.93 37.18 -8.57
N TYR A 259 1.80 36.74 -8.05
CA TYR A 259 0.88 37.60 -7.30
C TYR A 259 1.53 38.02 -5.96
N ALA A 260 1.56 39.32 -5.70
CA ALA A 260 2.28 39.92 -4.58
C ALA A 260 1.34 40.47 -3.48
N ASP A 261 0.14 39.91 -3.36
CA ASP A 261 -0.93 40.39 -2.46
C ASP A 261 -1.35 41.85 -2.71
N GLU A 262 -1.11 42.35 -3.92
CA GLU A 262 -1.54 43.66 -4.39
C GLU A 262 -2.65 43.50 -5.43
N ALA A 263 -3.66 44.39 -5.40
CA ALA A 263 -4.77 44.33 -6.33
C ALA A 263 -4.31 44.51 -7.78
N ILE A 264 -4.80 43.66 -8.68
CA ILE A 264 -4.42 43.61 -10.10
C ILE A 264 -5.33 44.58 -10.88
N PRO A 265 -4.80 45.68 -11.43
CA PRO A 265 -5.64 46.68 -12.07
C PRO A 265 -5.97 46.34 -13.53
N ILE A 266 -7.25 46.31 -13.88
CA ILE A 266 -7.74 46.19 -15.27
C ILE A 266 -8.17 47.58 -15.74
N ARG A 267 -7.28 48.25 -16.48
CA ARG A 267 -7.41 49.67 -16.88
C ARG A 267 -7.52 49.88 -18.38
N GLN A 268 -7.77 48.82 -19.13
CA GLN A 268 -7.87 48.86 -20.59
C GLN A 268 -9.26 48.43 -21.00
N GLU A 269 -9.81 49.15 -21.98
CA GLU A 269 -11.06 48.75 -22.64
C GLU A 269 -10.82 47.52 -23.51
N GLY A 270 -11.85 46.67 -23.61
CA GLY A 270 -11.81 45.43 -24.37
C GLY A 270 -11.72 44.18 -23.51
N GLU A 271 -11.27 43.10 -24.13
CA GLU A 271 -11.19 41.78 -23.52
C GLU A 271 -9.88 41.62 -22.76
N THR A 272 -9.98 41.14 -21.51
CA THR A 272 -8.86 40.72 -20.67
C THR A 272 -9.15 39.30 -20.18
N ILE A 273 -8.21 38.38 -20.39
CA ILE A 273 -8.36 36.97 -20.01
C ILE A 273 -7.40 36.71 -18.85
N LEU A 274 -7.95 36.64 -17.64
CA LEU A 274 -7.21 36.26 -16.44
C LEU A 274 -7.05 34.75 -16.44
N LYS A 275 -5.80 34.28 -16.36
CA LYS A 275 -5.49 32.91 -15.97
C LYS A 275 -4.64 32.91 -14.72
N ALA A 276 -4.93 32.02 -13.78
CA ALA A 276 -4.16 31.92 -12.55
C ALA A 276 -3.98 30.46 -12.10
N VAL A 277 -2.84 30.19 -11.47
CA VAL A 277 -2.50 28.89 -10.87
C VAL A 277 -1.83 29.12 -9.52
N SER A 278 -2.03 28.18 -8.60
CA SER A 278 -1.26 28.09 -7.36
C SER A 278 -0.07 27.16 -7.58
N LYS A 279 1.05 27.44 -6.93
CA LYS A 279 2.27 26.65 -6.98
C LYS A 279 2.68 26.22 -5.58
N ASN A 280 2.97 24.93 -5.38
CA ASN A 280 3.45 24.40 -4.12
C ASN A 280 4.99 24.51 -3.99
N GLN A 281 5.52 24.14 -2.83
CA GLN A 281 6.98 24.16 -2.57
C GLN A 281 7.78 23.17 -3.42
N ASN A 282 7.14 22.09 -3.88
CA ASN A 282 7.74 21.08 -4.75
C ASN A 282 7.85 21.55 -6.21
N GLY A 283 7.14 22.62 -6.57
CA GLY A 283 7.14 23.22 -7.90
C GLY A 283 6.00 22.77 -8.81
N ASP A 284 5.08 21.97 -8.28
CA ASP A 284 3.86 21.54 -8.98
C ASP A 284 2.81 22.66 -8.96
N PHE A 285 1.87 22.61 -9.91
CA PHE A 285 0.86 23.64 -10.12
C PHE A 285 -0.57 23.08 -9.98
N SER A 286 -1.50 23.93 -9.54
CA SER A 286 -2.94 23.61 -9.53
C SER A 286 -3.52 23.55 -10.95
N GLU A 287 -4.79 23.16 -11.05
CA GLU A 287 -5.58 23.48 -12.24
C GLU A 287 -5.64 25.00 -12.46
N VAL A 288 -5.87 25.37 -13.71
CA VAL A 288 -5.89 26.78 -14.15
C VAL A 288 -7.26 27.37 -13.86
N LEU A 289 -7.32 28.41 -13.04
CA LEU A 289 -8.45 29.34 -12.98
C LEU A 289 -8.45 30.16 -14.28
N GLU A 290 -9.58 30.26 -14.96
CA GLU A 290 -9.74 31.07 -16.17
C GLU A 290 -11.00 31.93 -16.06
N GLU A 291 -10.84 33.25 -16.16
CA GLU A 291 -11.92 34.24 -16.09
C GLU A 291 -11.75 35.28 -17.21
N THR A 292 -12.85 35.68 -17.83
CA THR A 292 -12.84 36.67 -18.92
C THR A 292 -13.56 37.95 -18.50
N TYR A 293 -12.88 39.08 -18.65
CA TYR A 293 -13.39 40.40 -18.34
C TYR A 293 -13.50 41.22 -19.62
N GLN A 294 -14.69 41.72 -19.88
CA GLN A 294 -14.97 42.58 -21.03
C GLN A 294 -15.29 43.98 -20.50
N ILE A 295 -14.36 44.93 -20.67
CA ILE A 295 -14.60 46.33 -20.31
C ILE A 295 -15.16 47.06 -21.53
N GLU A 296 -16.38 47.57 -21.40
CA GLU A 296 -17.09 48.38 -22.39
C GLU A 296 -17.50 49.70 -21.75
N LEU A 297 -16.70 50.75 -21.98
CA LEU A 297 -16.87 52.00 -21.25
C LEU A 297 -18.16 52.68 -21.67
N ALA A 298 -18.99 53.03 -20.68
CA ALA A 298 -20.20 53.79 -20.94
C ALA A 298 -19.83 55.21 -21.41
N ILE A 299 -20.25 55.55 -22.63
CA ILE A 299 -20.13 56.91 -23.17
C ILE A 299 -21.13 57.80 -22.42
N PRO A 300 -20.71 58.97 -21.91
CA PRO A 300 -21.64 59.89 -21.24
C PRO A 300 -22.66 60.46 -22.23
N ASP A 301 -23.87 60.72 -21.73
CA ASP A 301 -24.90 61.42 -22.49
C ASP A 301 -24.42 62.79 -22.97
N MET A 302 -24.93 63.23 -24.12
CA MET A 302 -24.63 64.56 -24.64
C MET A 302 -25.07 65.65 -23.65
N PRO A 303 -24.25 66.69 -23.42
CA PRO A 303 -24.63 67.80 -22.56
C PRO A 303 -25.82 68.55 -23.16
N VAL A 304 -26.69 69.09 -22.32
CA VAL A 304 -27.84 69.90 -22.77
C VAL A 304 -27.53 71.38 -22.56
N VAL A 305 -27.52 72.16 -23.64
CA VAL A 305 -27.26 73.60 -23.63
C VAL A 305 -28.60 74.36 -23.68
N SER A 306 -28.76 75.34 -22.80
CA SER A 306 -29.92 76.24 -22.78
C SER A 306 -29.45 77.70 -22.65
N PRO A 307 -29.87 78.62 -23.53
CA PRO A 307 -30.73 78.40 -24.71
C PRO A 307 -30.07 77.56 -25.81
N ASP A 308 -30.85 76.91 -26.67
CA ASP A 308 -30.41 75.98 -27.74
C ASP A 308 -29.87 76.69 -28.99
N GLY A 309 -29.36 77.91 -28.83
CA GLY A 309 -28.82 78.74 -29.91
C GLY A 309 -29.84 79.70 -30.52
N GLY A 310 -29.43 80.39 -31.59
CA GLY A 310 -30.28 81.31 -32.35
C GLY A 310 -29.79 82.77 -32.33
N GLN A 311 -30.68 83.67 -32.76
CA GLN A 311 -30.44 85.11 -32.80
C GLN A 311 -30.98 85.79 -31.54
N PHE A 312 -30.16 86.65 -30.94
CA PHE A 312 -30.48 87.38 -29.72
C PHE A 312 -30.17 88.86 -29.90
N THR A 313 -31.03 89.72 -29.35
CA THR A 313 -30.82 91.19 -29.27
C THR A 313 -30.44 91.65 -27.86
N SER A 314 -30.49 90.75 -26.88
CA SER A 314 -30.06 90.96 -25.49
C SER A 314 -29.22 89.77 -25.02
N ALA A 315 -28.10 90.02 -24.33
CA ALA A 315 -27.28 88.96 -23.77
C ALA A 315 -28.07 88.08 -22.79
N LYS A 316 -27.91 86.77 -22.89
CA LYS A 316 -28.45 85.77 -21.95
C LYS A 316 -27.33 84.91 -21.39
N ASP A 317 -27.54 84.41 -20.18
CA ASP A 317 -26.67 83.38 -19.61
C ASP A 317 -26.96 82.03 -20.27
N ILE A 318 -25.89 81.33 -20.64
CA ILE A 318 -25.92 80.01 -21.25
C ILE A 318 -25.57 78.99 -20.18
N THR A 319 -26.51 78.10 -19.90
CA THR A 319 -26.37 77.04 -18.91
C THR A 319 -26.20 75.70 -19.60
N ILE A 320 -25.29 74.86 -19.06
CA ILE A 320 -25.06 73.51 -19.54
C ILE A 320 -25.44 72.55 -18.43
N SER A 321 -26.36 71.61 -18.71
CA SER A 321 -26.73 70.56 -17.76
C SER A 321 -25.62 69.49 -17.73
N VAL A 322 -25.02 69.30 -16.55
CA VAL A 322 -23.92 68.36 -16.34
C VAL A 322 -24.42 67.20 -15.46
N PRO A 323 -24.47 65.96 -15.98
CA PRO A 323 -24.76 64.77 -15.17
C PRO A 323 -23.68 64.52 -14.09
N ASP A 324 -24.03 63.81 -13.02
CA ASP A 324 -23.07 63.45 -11.97
C ASP A 324 -21.94 62.56 -12.51
N GLY A 325 -20.70 62.84 -12.09
CA GLY A 325 -19.51 62.06 -12.49
C GLY A 325 -18.96 62.40 -13.89
N VAL A 326 -19.38 63.53 -14.46
CA VAL A 326 -18.97 64.00 -15.78
C VAL A 326 -18.40 65.43 -15.68
N SER A 327 -17.26 65.68 -16.33
CA SER A 327 -16.74 67.02 -16.57
C SER A 327 -17.08 67.49 -17.97
N VAL A 328 -17.58 68.72 -18.09
CA VAL A 328 -17.89 69.33 -19.39
C VAL A 328 -16.82 70.35 -19.79
N TYR A 329 -16.39 70.28 -21.05
CA TYR A 329 -15.42 71.19 -21.65
C TYR A 329 -16.00 71.85 -22.90
N TYR A 330 -15.62 73.11 -23.16
CA TYR A 330 -16.17 73.87 -24.28
C TYR A 330 -15.16 74.79 -24.97
N THR A 331 -15.52 75.19 -26.19
CA THR A 331 -14.85 76.17 -27.06
C THR A 331 -15.88 77.06 -27.75
N TRP A 332 -15.46 78.24 -28.22
CA TRP A 332 -16.34 79.23 -28.87
C TRP A 332 -16.02 79.47 -30.35
N ASP A 333 -14.95 78.88 -30.84
CA ASP A 333 -14.30 79.14 -32.13
C ASP A 333 -14.49 78.00 -33.13
N ASP A 334 -15.55 77.19 -32.96
CA ASP A 334 -15.88 76.01 -33.78
C ASP A 334 -14.83 74.87 -33.75
N THR A 335 -13.79 75.01 -32.92
CA THR A 335 -12.81 73.96 -32.69
C THR A 335 -13.38 72.85 -31.82
N GLU A 336 -12.92 71.62 -32.05
CA GLU A 336 -13.34 70.48 -31.23
C GLU A 336 -12.79 70.63 -29.80
N PRO A 337 -13.66 70.70 -28.78
CA PRO A 337 -13.21 70.81 -27.41
C PRO A 337 -12.53 69.51 -26.97
N THR A 338 -11.55 69.62 -26.08
CA THR A 338 -10.83 68.49 -25.46
C THR A 338 -10.76 68.71 -23.95
N VAL A 339 -10.23 67.75 -23.19
CA VAL A 339 -9.96 67.92 -21.75
C VAL A 339 -8.98 69.06 -21.42
N LYS A 340 -8.29 69.62 -22.43
CA LYS A 340 -7.43 70.81 -22.30
C LYS A 340 -8.17 72.13 -22.56
N SER A 341 -9.40 72.08 -23.05
CA SER A 341 -10.25 73.25 -23.32
C SER A 341 -10.80 73.85 -22.02
N GLN A 342 -11.60 74.91 -22.13
CA GLN A 342 -12.17 75.55 -20.94
C GLN A 342 -13.18 74.61 -20.26
N LYS A 343 -12.97 74.35 -18.97
CA LYS A 343 -13.91 73.56 -18.15
C LYS A 343 -15.12 74.41 -17.77
N TYR A 344 -16.32 73.87 -17.96
CA TYR A 344 -17.56 74.49 -17.51
C TYR A 344 -17.64 74.50 -15.98
N GLN A 345 -17.82 75.68 -15.37
CA GLN A 345 -17.88 75.86 -13.90
C GLN A 345 -19.15 76.59 -13.44
N GLY A 346 -20.02 76.98 -14.37
CA GLY A 346 -21.21 77.78 -14.10
C GLY A 346 -21.70 78.48 -15.36
N PRO A 347 -22.79 79.26 -15.26
CA PRO A 347 -23.39 79.95 -16.41
C PRO A 347 -22.36 80.75 -17.21
N LEU A 348 -22.38 80.59 -18.54
CA LEU A 348 -21.51 81.30 -19.48
C LEU A 348 -22.21 82.55 -20.01
N THR A 349 -21.51 83.68 -20.09
CA THR A 349 -22.04 84.87 -20.72
C THR A 349 -21.96 84.75 -22.24
N MET A 350 -23.05 85.04 -22.95
CA MET A 350 -23.10 85.03 -24.41
C MET A 350 -22.18 86.11 -25.02
N PRO A 351 -21.18 85.73 -25.83
CA PRO A 351 -20.30 86.68 -26.51
C PRO A 351 -21.02 87.39 -27.67
N GLU A 352 -20.67 88.65 -27.91
CA GLU A 352 -21.17 89.43 -29.05
C GLU A 352 -20.64 88.87 -30.38
N GLY A 353 -21.46 88.94 -31.43
CA GLY A 353 -21.16 88.43 -32.76
C GLY A 353 -21.75 87.05 -33.03
N ASN A 354 -21.18 86.34 -34.01
CA ASN A 354 -21.55 84.99 -34.40
C ASN A 354 -20.53 84.01 -33.79
N ASN A 355 -20.93 83.28 -32.75
CA ASN A 355 -20.06 82.41 -31.97
C ASN A 355 -20.64 81.00 -31.89
N ILE A 356 -19.81 79.98 -32.13
CA ILE A 356 -20.23 78.58 -32.10
C ILE A 356 -19.72 77.95 -30.81
N LEU A 357 -20.64 77.70 -29.88
CA LEU A 357 -20.35 76.94 -28.67
C LEU A 357 -20.27 75.46 -29.02
N SER A 358 -19.07 74.89 -28.95
CA SER A 358 -18.86 73.44 -29.04
C SER A 358 -18.62 72.88 -27.65
N VAL A 359 -19.30 71.81 -27.28
CA VAL A 359 -19.32 71.24 -25.92
C VAL A 359 -19.13 69.73 -25.98
N ILE A 360 -18.29 69.19 -25.09
CA ILE A 360 -18.18 67.75 -24.84
C ILE A 360 -18.38 67.43 -23.36
N ALA A 361 -18.97 66.27 -23.09
CA ALA A 361 -19.02 65.65 -21.77
C ALA A 361 -17.95 64.55 -21.70
N VAL A 362 -17.19 64.51 -20.60
CA VAL A 362 -16.13 63.51 -20.36
C VAL A 362 -16.38 62.85 -19.00
N ASN A 363 -16.48 61.52 -18.98
CA ASN A 363 -16.61 60.77 -17.73
C ASN A 363 -15.32 60.92 -16.90
N ASP A 364 -15.46 61.36 -15.65
CA ASP A 364 -14.32 61.70 -14.79
C ASP A 364 -13.44 60.49 -14.42
N LYS A 365 -14.00 59.27 -14.45
CA LYS A 365 -13.29 58.03 -14.11
C LYS A 365 -12.66 57.36 -15.32
N THR A 366 -13.45 57.22 -16.38
CA THR A 366 -13.07 56.41 -17.54
C THR A 366 -12.41 57.24 -18.64
N GLY A 367 -12.62 58.55 -18.65
CA GLY A 367 -12.17 59.44 -19.73
C GLY A 367 -12.97 59.32 -21.02
N ALA A 368 -14.00 58.45 -21.07
CA ALA A 368 -14.88 58.33 -22.22
C ALA A 368 -15.60 59.65 -22.49
N SER A 369 -15.66 60.06 -23.76
CA SER A 369 -16.19 61.37 -24.18
C SER A 369 -17.47 61.19 -25.01
N SER A 370 -18.46 62.05 -24.78
CA SER A 370 -19.67 62.14 -25.61
C SER A 370 -19.33 62.63 -27.02
N GLU A 371 -20.30 62.55 -27.94
CA GLU A 371 -20.23 63.33 -29.17
C GLU A 371 -20.20 64.84 -28.87
N VAL A 372 -19.65 65.62 -29.80
CA VAL A 372 -19.54 67.08 -29.69
C VAL A 372 -20.89 67.73 -30.00
N LEU A 373 -21.49 68.39 -29.00
CA LEU A 373 -22.64 69.25 -29.24
C LEU A 373 -22.17 70.61 -29.77
N LYS A 374 -22.69 71.04 -30.91
CA LYS A 374 -22.44 72.38 -31.46
C LYS A 374 -23.71 73.21 -31.45
N THR A 375 -23.64 74.39 -30.85
CA THR A 375 -24.75 75.34 -30.76
C THR A 375 -24.30 76.72 -31.24
N ASN A 376 -25.01 77.31 -32.21
CA ASN A 376 -24.65 78.63 -32.74
C ASN A 376 -25.41 79.75 -32.03
N PHE A 377 -24.67 80.75 -31.54
CA PHE A 377 -25.20 81.94 -30.89
C PHE A 377 -24.85 83.19 -31.70
N ILE A 378 -25.88 83.90 -32.15
CA ILE A 378 -25.74 85.16 -32.87
C ILE A 378 -26.30 86.26 -31.98
N TYR A 379 -25.43 87.07 -31.38
CA TYR A 379 -25.84 88.18 -30.51
C TYR A 379 -25.33 89.50 -31.06
N TYR A 380 -26.27 90.40 -31.36
CA TYR A 380 -25.97 91.80 -31.69
C TYR A 380 -26.87 92.69 -30.82
N PRO A 381 -26.31 93.49 -29.89
CA PRO A 381 -27.11 94.41 -29.09
C PRO A 381 -27.83 95.39 -30.02
N GLU A 382 -29.10 95.65 -29.76
CA GLU A 382 -29.79 96.76 -30.42
C GLU A 382 -29.03 98.06 -30.07
N SER A 383 -28.60 98.80 -31.09
CA SER A 383 -28.01 100.11 -30.87
C SER A 383 -29.07 100.96 -30.18
N ASP A 384 -28.74 101.52 -29.01
CA ASP A 384 -29.58 102.53 -28.36
C ASP A 384 -29.84 103.64 -29.39
N SER A 385 -31.04 103.61 -29.98
CA SER A 385 -31.50 104.66 -30.88
C SER A 385 -31.90 105.84 -29.99
N GLU A 386 -30.92 106.67 -29.64
CA GLU A 386 -31.15 108.00 -29.06
C GLU A 386 -31.76 108.98 -30.07
#